data_AF-A0A0P0WYI3-F1
#
_entry.id   AF-A0A0P0WYI3-F1
#
_cell.length_a   1.000
_cell.length_b   1.000
_cell.length_c   1.000
_cell.angle_alpha   90.00
_cell.angle_beta   90.00
_cell.angle_gamma   90.00
#
_symmetry.space_group_name_H-M   'P 1'
#
loop_
_entity.id
_entity.type
_entity.pdbx_description
1 polymer ?
#
loop_
_entity_poly.entity_id
_entity_poly.type
_entity_poly.pdbx_seq_one_letter_code
_entity_poly.pdbx_strand_id
1 'polypeptide(L)'
;MGEWMKKNTTIKNITHGDYCDKDLTIIPIVGPGGIGKTTLAQYIYKEVHNYFDVTVWVCVTPNFNVYRLKEDIAKSIPQLKDEKNSGPHDLIVQSLGSKFLLVLDDMWNCGHEDEWKYLLASLKKGQTKGNIILVTTHFLAVVEMVKTIDSPIQLKGLDPQEFWELFKASVFGDEKSANDHANLLETGKMISKKSEGFPFGSENSWEVTEKSP
;
A
#
# COMPACT_ATOMS: atom_id res chain seq x y z
N MET A 1 -16.84 -4.59 -7.81
CA MET A 1 -16.88 -3.37 -8.69
C MET A 1 -16.38 -2.04 -8.05
N GLY A 2 -16.73 -1.64 -6.82
CA GLY A 2 -16.37 -0.32 -6.27
C GLY A 2 -14.87 -0.07 -5.99
N GLU A 3 -14.12 -1.11 -5.61
CA GLU A 3 -12.70 -0.97 -5.26
C GLU A 3 -11.80 -0.78 -6.48
N TRP A 4 -12.10 -1.48 -7.58
CA TRP A 4 -11.44 -1.31 -8.88
C TRP A 4 -11.60 0.11 -9.43
N MET A 5 -12.74 0.76 -9.18
CA MET A 5 -12.97 2.15 -9.56
C MET A 5 -12.08 3.11 -8.74
N LYS A 6 -11.88 2.85 -7.44
CA LYS A 6 -10.97 3.65 -6.61
C LYS A 6 -9.53 3.55 -7.11
N LYS A 7 -9.05 2.35 -7.42
CA LYS A 7 -7.71 2.13 -7.99
C LYS A 7 -7.44 2.96 -9.25
N ASN A 8 -8.32 2.89 -10.26
CA ASN A 8 -8.12 3.63 -11.51
C ASN A 8 -8.21 5.15 -11.29
N THR A 9 -9.10 5.58 -10.39
CA THR A 9 -9.20 6.99 -9.99
C THR A 9 -7.92 7.45 -9.29
N THR A 10 -7.34 6.62 -8.42
CA THR A 10 -6.06 6.91 -7.76
C THR A 10 -4.94 7.07 -8.78
N ILE A 11 -4.81 6.16 -9.74
CA ILE A 11 -3.79 6.26 -10.79
C ILE A 11 -3.97 7.56 -11.59
N LYS A 12 -5.20 7.86 -12.03
CA LYS A 12 -5.51 9.10 -12.74
C LYS A 12 -5.15 10.35 -11.92
N ASN A 13 -5.47 10.36 -10.62
CA ASN A 13 -5.18 11.49 -9.74
C ASN A 13 -3.67 11.68 -9.52
N ILE A 14 -2.90 10.58 -9.47
CA ILE A 14 -1.44 10.62 -9.36
C ILE A 14 -0.79 11.17 -10.64
N THR A 15 -1.26 10.74 -11.82
CA THR A 15 -0.60 11.06 -13.10
C THR A 15 -1.03 12.41 -13.68
N HIS A 16 -2.31 12.75 -13.59
CA HIS A 16 -2.90 13.89 -14.31
C HIS A 16 -4.00 14.63 -13.53
N GLY A 17 -4.21 14.34 -12.26
CA GLY A 17 -5.33 14.91 -11.49
C GLY A 17 -4.86 15.69 -10.27
N ASP A 18 -5.74 15.76 -9.28
CA ASP A 18 -5.65 16.70 -8.16
C ASP A 18 -4.39 16.54 -7.29
N TYR A 19 -3.65 15.44 -7.42
CA TYR A 19 -2.45 15.23 -6.62
C TYR A 19 -1.22 15.89 -7.23
N CYS A 20 -1.22 16.19 -8.53
CA CYS A 20 -0.09 16.81 -9.23
C CYS A 20 0.24 18.21 -8.70
N ASP A 21 -0.76 18.95 -8.19
CA ASP A 21 -0.60 20.34 -7.73
C ASP A 21 -0.32 20.49 -6.22
N LYS A 22 -0.36 19.38 -5.48
CA LYS A 22 -0.12 19.34 -4.02
C LYS A 22 1.34 19.07 -3.72
N ASP A 23 1.86 19.66 -2.65
CA ASP A 23 3.26 19.44 -2.22
C ASP A 23 3.53 17.98 -1.83
N LEU A 24 2.59 17.36 -1.12
CA LEU A 24 2.67 15.96 -0.71
C LEU A 24 1.28 15.37 -0.53
N THR A 25 1.03 14.21 -1.14
CA THR A 25 -0.21 13.43 -0.93
C THR A 25 0.11 12.06 -0.35
N ILE A 26 -0.53 11.72 0.78
CA ILE A 26 -0.42 10.42 1.44
C ILE A 26 -1.71 9.64 1.17
N ILE A 27 -1.58 8.46 0.58
CA ILE A 27 -2.68 7.60 0.15
C ILE A 27 -2.61 6.29 0.94
N PRO A 28 -3.45 6.14 1.99
CA PRO A 28 -3.51 4.90 2.75
C PRO A 28 -4.31 3.85 2.01
N ILE A 29 -3.77 2.63 1.95
CA ILE A 29 -4.42 1.40 1.53
C ILE A 29 -4.62 0.57 2.80
N VAL A 30 -5.87 0.38 3.20
CA VAL A 30 -6.23 -0.25 4.47
C VAL A 30 -7.13 -1.44 4.26
N GLY A 31 -7.00 -2.45 5.12
CA GLY A 31 -7.81 -3.64 5.06
C GLY A 31 -7.16 -4.83 5.77
N PRO A 32 -7.87 -5.96 5.86
CA PRO A 32 -7.47 -7.08 6.70
C PRO A 32 -6.17 -7.79 6.29
N GLY A 33 -5.77 -8.75 7.13
CA GLY A 33 -4.77 -9.77 6.83
C GLY A 33 -4.89 -10.33 5.42
N GLY A 34 -3.83 -10.32 4.62
CA GLY A 34 -3.81 -11.05 3.34
C GLY A 34 -4.76 -10.55 2.25
N ILE A 35 -5.48 -9.44 2.44
CA ILE A 35 -6.50 -8.99 1.45
C ILE A 35 -5.90 -8.48 0.12
N GLY A 36 -4.58 -8.36 0.02
CA GLY A 36 -3.89 -7.90 -1.20
C GLY A 36 -3.51 -6.43 -1.23
N LYS A 37 -3.41 -5.75 -0.08
CA LYS A 37 -2.95 -4.34 0.01
C LYS A 37 -1.60 -4.11 -0.66
N THR A 38 -0.61 -4.93 -0.31
CA THR A 38 0.74 -4.89 -0.90
C THR A 38 0.68 -5.17 -2.40
N THR A 39 -0.14 -6.12 -2.84
CA THR A 39 -0.38 -6.39 -4.27
C THR A 39 -0.95 -5.17 -5.00
N LEU A 40 -1.91 -4.47 -4.40
CA LEU A 40 -2.44 -3.23 -4.96
C LEU A 40 -1.40 -2.11 -4.99
N ALA A 41 -0.62 -1.93 -3.92
CA ALA A 41 0.47 -0.95 -3.88
C ALA A 41 1.51 -1.24 -4.98
N GLN A 42 1.89 -2.50 -5.18
CA GLN A 42 2.80 -2.93 -6.24
C GLN A 42 2.23 -2.64 -7.62
N TYR A 43 0.94 -2.88 -7.81
CA TYR A 43 0.27 -2.55 -9.07
C TYR A 43 0.33 -1.04 -9.33
N ILE A 44 -0.11 -0.21 -8.38
CA ILE A 44 -0.10 1.25 -8.54
C ILE A 44 1.32 1.72 -8.85
N TYR A 45 2.31 1.26 -8.07
CA TYR A 45 3.71 1.57 -8.30
C TYR A 45 4.15 1.27 -9.74
N LYS A 46 3.85 0.08 -10.26
CA LYS A 46 4.19 -0.29 -11.65
C LYS A 46 3.57 0.63 -12.68
N GLU A 47 2.32 1.06 -12.49
CA GLU A 47 1.63 1.96 -13.43
C GLU A 47 2.17 3.40 -13.39
N VAL A 48 2.61 3.88 -12.22
CA VAL A 48 2.93 5.31 -12.04
C VAL A 48 4.41 5.63 -11.83
N HIS A 49 5.28 4.64 -11.62
CA HIS A 49 6.69 4.89 -11.25
C HIS A 49 7.44 5.82 -12.23
N ASN A 50 7.15 5.72 -13.53
CA ASN A 50 7.78 6.55 -14.57
C ASN A 50 7.38 8.04 -14.54
N TYR A 51 6.43 8.43 -13.69
CA TYR A 51 6.01 9.82 -13.48
C TYR A 51 6.77 10.53 -12.34
N PHE A 52 7.73 9.84 -11.72
CA PHE A 52 8.51 10.31 -10.59
C PHE A 52 10.01 10.23 -10.91
N ASP A 53 10.76 11.21 -10.43
CA ASP A 53 12.21 11.27 -10.56
C ASP A 53 12.89 10.23 -9.64
N VAL A 54 12.29 9.99 -8.46
CA VAL A 54 12.78 9.04 -7.47
C VAL A 54 11.64 8.18 -6.94
N THR A 55 11.89 6.89 -6.86
CA THR A 55 10.95 5.90 -6.34
C THR A 55 11.64 5.09 -5.25
N VAL A 56 10.96 4.93 -4.10
CA VAL A 56 11.50 4.25 -2.91
C VAL A 56 10.44 3.33 -2.35
N TRP A 57 10.83 2.10 -2.01
CA TRP A 57 9.97 1.14 -1.34
C TRP A 57 10.61 0.69 -0.03
N VAL A 58 9.88 0.81 1.07
CA VAL A 58 10.32 0.41 2.40
C VAL A 58 9.25 -0.47 3.04
N CYS A 59 9.64 -1.67 3.45
CA CYS A 59 8.82 -2.49 4.35
C CYS A 59 9.08 -2.03 5.79
N VAL A 60 8.05 -1.57 6.48
CA VAL A 60 8.15 -0.96 7.81
C VAL A 60 8.10 -2.06 8.87
N THR A 61 9.08 -2.06 9.78
CA THR A 61 9.08 -3.06 10.85
C THR A 61 7.97 -2.80 11.87
N PRO A 62 7.38 -3.84 12.49
CA PRO A 62 6.31 -3.68 13.48
C PRO A 62 6.67 -2.78 14.67
N ASN A 63 7.93 -2.81 15.11
CA ASN A 63 8.46 -1.91 16.13
C ASN A 63 8.83 -0.56 15.49
N PHE A 64 7.82 0.28 15.25
CA PHE A 64 8.00 1.59 14.63
C PHE A 64 8.98 2.46 15.44
N ASN A 65 9.92 3.05 14.71
CA ASN A 65 10.81 4.07 15.23
C ASN A 65 11.13 5.02 14.07
N VAL A 66 10.85 6.31 14.23
CA VAL A 66 11.01 7.27 13.14
C VAL A 66 12.45 7.41 12.65
N TYR A 67 13.43 7.31 13.55
CA TYR A 67 14.85 7.42 13.18
C TYR A 67 15.28 6.22 12.35
N ARG A 68 14.88 5.01 12.77
CA ARG A 68 15.11 3.79 12.00
C ARG A 68 14.41 3.85 10.64
N LEU A 69 13.17 4.32 10.60
CA LEU A 69 12.45 4.48 9.33
C LEU A 69 13.15 5.44 8.38
N LYS A 70 13.69 6.57 8.89
CA LYS A 70 14.51 7.47 8.07
C LYS A 70 15.77 6.77 7.53
N GLU A 71 16.44 5.97 8.34
CA GLU A 71 17.58 5.18 7.86
C GLU A 71 17.18 4.18 6.78
N ASP A 72 16.07 3.47 6.97
CA ASP A 72 15.59 2.46 6.02
C ASP A 72 15.18 3.13 4.69
N ILE A 73 14.53 4.30 4.74
CA ILE A 73 14.26 5.13 3.55
C ILE A 73 15.57 5.52 2.86
N ALA A 74 16.54 6.06 3.61
CA ALA A 74 17.81 6.51 3.04
C ALA A 74 18.57 5.36 2.35
N LYS A 75 18.57 4.16 2.94
CA LYS A 75 19.20 2.94 2.40
C LYS A 75 18.50 2.42 1.14
N SER A 76 17.20 2.69 0.97
CA SER A 76 16.40 2.22 -0.16
C SER A 76 16.41 3.15 -1.38
N ILE A 77 17.06 4.30 -1.31
CA ILE A 77 17.14 5.25 -2.43
C ILE A 77 18.14 4.73 -3.49
N PRO A 78 17.74 4.61 -4.78
CA PRO A 78 18.60 3.99 -5.82
C PRO A 78 19.95 4.67 -6.07
N GLN A 79 20.03 5.99 -5.92
CA GLN A 79 21.18 6.80 -6.34
C GLN A 79 22.38 6.74 -5.37
N LEU A 80 22.23 6.12 -4.20
CA LEU A 80 23.14 6.33 -3.06
C LEU A 80 24.02 5.14 -2.71
N LYS A 81 24.17 4.14 -3.59
CA LYS A 81 25.12 3.04 -3.32
C LYS A 81 26.58 3.52 -3.22
N ASP A 82 26.89 4.71 -3.75
CA ASP A 82 28.27 5.21 -3.85
C ASP A 82 28.59 6.44 -2.95
N GLU A 83 27.60 7.11 -2.35
CA GLU A 83 27.82 8.27 -1.46
C GLU A 83 27.85 7.87 0.02
N LYS A 84 29.01 7.42 0.50
CA LYS A 84 29.19 6.90 1.88
C LYS A 84 29.24 7.95 3.00
N ASN A 85 29.14 9.25 2.70
CA ASN A 85 29.52 10.31 3.66
C ASN A 85 28.36 11.21 4.14
N SER A 86 27.13 11.01 3.67
CA SER A 86 25.99 11.84 4.05
C SER A 86 25.10 11.12 5.08
N GLY A 87 24.64 11.83 6.11
CA GLY A 87 23.72 11.28 7.10
C GLY A 87 22.33 10.98 6.50
N PRO A 88 21.52 10.08 7.11
CA PRO A 88 20.20 9.69 6.56
C PRO A 88 19.28 10.86 6.25
N HIS A 89 19.30 11.89 7.10
CA HIS A 89 18.50 13.10 6.91
C HIS A 89 18.94 13.89 5.66
N ASP A 90 20.24 14.08 5.46
CA ASP A 90 20.76 14.81 4.31
C ASP A 90 20.50 14.05 3.01
N LEU A 91 20.65 12.72 3.04
CA LEU A 91 20.33 11.83 1.92
C LEU A 91 18.85 11.93 1.52
N ILE A 92 17.94 11.87 2.49
CA ILE A 92 16.50 12.05 2.24
C ILE A 92 16.25 13.41 1.60
N VAL A 93 16.81 14.48 2.16
CA VAL A 93 16.57 15.84 1.68
C VAL A 93 17.13 16.06 0.27
N GLN A 94 18.30 15.50 -0.03
CA GLN A 94 18.93 15.62 -1.35
C GLN A 94 18.20 14.81 -2.40
N SER A 95 17.95 13.52 -2.14
CA SER A 95 17.39 12.62 -3.15
C SER A 95 15.88 12.74 -3.29
N LEU A 96 15.15 13.05 -2.22
CA LEU A 96 13.69 13.27 -2.26
C LEU A 96 13.35 14.76 -2.37
N GLY A 97 14.31 15.58 -2.83
CA GLY A 97 14.10 16.98 -3.18
C GLY A 97 13.43 17.17 -4.56
N SER A 98 13.44 16.13 -5.41
CA SER A 98 12.73 16.06 -6.70
C SER A 98 11.36 15.38 -6.55
N LYS A 99 10.60 15.19 -7.64
CA LYS A 99 9.26 14.58 -7.52
C LYS A 99 9.39 13.10 -7.19
N PHE A 100 8.89 12.66 -6.03
CA PHE A 100 9.10 11.30 -5.55
C PHE A 100 7.82 10.48 -5.29
N LEU A 101 7.96 9.16 -5.38
CA LEU A 101 7.01 8.17 -4.89
C LEU A 101 7.66 7.32 -3.80
N LEU A 102 7.14 7.42 -2.59
CA LEU A 102 7.58 6.60 -1.45
C LEU A 102 6.48 5.60 -1.10
N VAL A 103 6.82 4.31 -0.99
CA VAL A 103 5.92 3.28 -0.49
C VAL A 103 6.38 2.85 0.90
N LEU A 104 5.50 3.02 1.88
CA LEU A 104 5.64 2.52 3.24
C LEU A 104 4.71 1.31 3.40
N ASP A 105 5.27 0.13 3.18
CA ASP A 105 4.55 -1.13 3.16
C ASP A 105 4.50 -1.75 4.56
N ASP A 106 3.35 -2.29 4.92
CA ASP A 106 3.03 -2.95 6.19
C ASP A 106 3.29 -2.07 7.42
N MET A 107 2.67 -0.89 7.49
CA MET A 107 2.73 -0.04 8.67
C MET A 107 1.80 -0.57 9.78
N TRP A 108 2.40 -0.99 10.89
CA TRP A 108 1.67 -1.47 12.09
C TRP A 108 1.23 -0.34 13.02
N ASN A 109 2.07 0.68 13.14
CA ASN A 109 1.75 1.92 13.83
C ASN A 109 2.58 3.04 13.19
N CYS A 110 2.48 4.24 13.74
CA CYS A 110 3.05 5.43 13.14
C CYS A 110 3.65 6.39 14.18
N GLY A 111 3.95 5.88 15.39
CA GLY A 111 4.49 6.66 16.50
C GLY A 111 3.55 7.76 16.99
N HIS A 112 4.12 8.70 17.72
CA HIS A 112 3.42 9.93 18.11
C HIS A 112 3.33 10.92 16.94
N GLU A 113 2.34 11.82 16.97
CA GLU A 113 2.13 12.83 15.92
C GLU A 113 3.39 13.66 15.64
N ASP A 114 4.18 13.99 16.66
CA ASP A 114 5.44 14.73 16.53
C ASP A 114 6.52 13.94 15.79
N GLU A 115 6.58 12.62 15.98
CA GLU A 115 7.50 11.75 15.25
C GLU A 115 7.12 11.69 13.77
N TRP A 116 5.83 11.56 13.46
CA TRP A 116 5.38 11.60 12.07
C TRP A 116 5.65 12.95 11.41
N LYS A 117 5.34 14.06 12.09
CA LYS A 117 5.68 15.41 11.61
C LYS A 117 7.17 15.58 11.38
N TYR A 118 8.01 15.01 12.27
CA TYR A 118 9.46 15.01 12.11
C TYR A 118 9.93 14.26 10.86
N LEU A 119 9.27 13.15 10.48
CA LEU A 119 9.52 12.48 9.19
C LEU A 119 9.12 13.36 8.01
N LEU A 120 7.87 13.86 8.03
CA LEU A 120 7.32 14.69 6.95
C LEU A 120 8.13 15.97 6.73
N ALA A 121 8.70 16.55 7.79
CA ALA A 121 9.55 17.73 7.70
C ALA A 121 10.80 17.49 6.84
N SER A 122 11.35 16.28 6.80
CA SER A 122 12.46 15.95 5.91
C SER A 122 11.97 15.76 4.46
N LEU A 123 10.80 15.16 4.26
CA LEU A 123 10.24 14.86 2.94
C LEU A 123 9.65 16.08 2.22
N LYS A 124 9.19 17.09 2.96
CA LYS A 124 8.60 18.33 2.42
C LYS A 124 9.62 19.45 2.16
N LYS A 125 10.91 19.20 2.34
CA LYS A 125 11.94 20.22 2.07
C LYS A 125 12.15 20.47 0.57
N GLY A 126 11.85 19.49 -0.28
CA GLY A 126 11.82 19.67 -1.72
C GLY A 126 10.73 20.67 -2.12
N GLN A 127 11.04 21.56 -3.06
CA GLN A 127 10.08 22.54 -3.61
C GLN A 127 9.32 21.99 -4.83
N THR A 128 9.16 20.67 -4.90
CA THR A 128 8.45 19.99 -5.98
C THR A 128 7.03 19.65 -5.57
N LYS A 129 6.12 19.67 -6.55
CA LYS A 129 4.73 19.24 -6.38
C LYS A 129 4.53 17.85 -6.95
N GLY A 130 3.45 17.21 -6.53
CA GLY A 130 3.07 15.88 -7.00
C GLY A 130 3.81 14.75 -6.29
N ASN A 131 4.38 14.99 -5.12
CA ASN A 131 5.01 13.94 -4.31
C ASN A 131 3.94 13.04 -3.69
N ILE A 132 4.17 11.72 -3.74
CA ILE A 132 3.22 10.72 -3.24
C ILE A 132 3.87 9.82 -2.20
N ILE A 133 3.14 9.57 -1.11
CA ILE A 133 3.41 8.46 -0.19
C ILE A 133 2.25 7.46 -0.27
N LEU A 134 2.53 6.22 -0.66
CA LEU A 134 1.59 5.12 -0.50
C LEU A 134 1.86 4.44 0.84
N VAL A 135 0.82 4.26 1.65
CA VAL A 135 0.93 3.54 2.93
C VAL A 135 0.05 2.30 2.84
N THR A 136 0.58 1.12 3.14
CA THR A 136 -0.27 -0.07 3.37
C THR A 136 -0.35 -0.35 4.86
N THR A 137 -1.55 -0.60 5.38
CA THR A 137 -1.73 -0.85 6.81
C THR A 137 -2.94 -1.74 7.10
N HIS A 138 -2.89 -2.45 8.22
CA HIS A 138 -4.03 -3.18 8.77
C HIS A 138 -4.86 -2.33 9.73
N PHE A 139 -4.35 -1.15 10.13
CA PHE A 139 -4.85 -0.39 11.27
C PHE A 139 -5.46 0.94 10.82
N LEU A 140 -6.75 1.13 11.09
CA LEU A 140 -7.42 2.41 10.84
C LEU A 140 -6.79 3.57 11.61
N ALA A 141 -6.24 3.32 12.80
CA ALA A 141 -5.52 4.32 13.58
C ALA A 141 -4.34 4.93 12.80
N VAL A 142 -3.60 4.12 12.02
CA VAL A 142 -2.53 4.61 11.15
C VAL A 142 -3.12 5.49 10.04
N VAL A 143 -4.22 5.08 9.43
CA VAL A 143 -4.91 5.84 8.37
C VAL A 143 -5.30 7.24 8.85
N GLU A 144 -5.93 7.33 10.02
CA GLU A 144 -6.38 8.61 10.57
C GLU A 144 -5.21 9.56 10.87
N MET A 145 -4.08 9.02 11.31
CA MET A 145 -2.89 9.81 11.59
C MET A 145 -2.19 10.30 10.32
N VAL A 146 -2.08 9.45 9.28
CA VAL A 146 -1.22 9.75 8.11
C VAL A 146 -1.95 10.38 6.92
N LYS A 147 -3.27 10.23 6.79
CA LYS A 147 -4.00 10.59 5.55
C LYS A 147 -3.91 12.08 5.22
N THR A 148 -3.81 12.40 3.94
CA THR A 148 -3.97 13.76 3.41
C THR A 148 -5.07 13.85 2.36
N ILE A 149 -5.84 12.77 2.21
CA ILE A 149 -6.96 12.65 1.28
C ILE A 149 -8.21 12.31 2.08
N ASP A 150 -9.38 12.66 1.55
CA ASP A 150 -10.65 12.53 2.27
C ASP A 150 -10.99 11.08 2.64
N SER A 151 -10.59 10.12 1.80
CA SER A 151 -10.87 8.71 2.03
C SER A 151 -9.71 7.80 1.65
N PRO A 152 -9.36 6.81 2.49
CA PRO A 152 -8.39 5.79 2.13
C PRO A 152 -8.92 4.85 1.03
N ILE A 153 -8.02 4.08 0.43
CA ILE A 153 -8.37 2.90 -0.35
C ILE A 153 -8.60 1.75 0.64
N GLN A 154 -9.85 1.57 1.04
CA GLN A 154 -10.25 0.45 1.86
C GLN A 154 -10.51 -0.78 0.98
N LEU A 155 -9.75 -1.85 1.23
CA LEU A 155 -9.94 -3.17 0.64
C LEU A 155 -10.79 -4.03 1.58
N LYS A 156 -11.84 -4.59 1.02
CA LYS A 156 -12.76 -5.53 1.66
C LYS A 156 -12.65 -6.89 0.98
N GLY A 157 -13.24 -7.91 1.60
CA GLY A 157 -13.39 -9.23 0.99
C GLY A 157 -13.98 -9.12 -0.42
N LEU A 158 -13.48 -9.97 -1.34
CA LEU A 158 -14.11 -10.12 -2.65
C LEU A 158 -15.51 -10.70 -2.47
N ASP A 159 -16.46 -10.30 -3.32
CA ASP A 159 -17.75 -10.99 -3.30
C ASP A 159 -17.55 -12.47 -3.62
N PRO A 160 -18.43 -13.37 -3.14
CA PRO A 160 -18.21 -14.81 -3.28
C PRO A 160 -18.04 -15.28 -4.73
N GLN A 161 -18.60 -14.56 -5.70
CA GLN A 161 -18.48 -14.89 -7.11
C GLN A 161 -17.14 -14.41 -7.68
N GLU A 162 -16.76 -13.15 -7.45
CA GLU A 162 -15.43 -12.62 -7.80
C GLU A 162 -14.31 -13.48 -7.16
N PHE A 163 -14.47 -13.84 -5.88
CA PHE A 163 -13.53 -14.72 -5.17
C PHE A 163 -13.47 -16.12 -5.78
N TRP A 164 -14.61 -16.70 -6.16
CA TRP A 164 -14.67 -18.01 -6.79
C TRP A 164 -13.97 -18.02 -8.15
N GLU A 165 -14.19 -17.00 -8.98
CA GLU A 165 -13.51 -16.89 -10.28
C GLU A 165 -12.00 -16.72 -10.11
N LEU A 166 -11.56 -15.89 -9.15
CA LEU A 166 -10.14 -15.75 -8.82
C LEU A 166 -9.53 -17.08 -8.33
N PHE A 167 -10.23 -17.77 -7.42
CA PHE A 167 -9.79 -19.06 -6.89
C PHE A 167 -9.68 -20.10 -8.01
N LYS A 168 -10.70 -20.19 -8.87
CA LYS A 168 -10.74 -21.12 -9.99
C LYS A 168 -9.60 -20.86 -10.97
N ALA A 169 -9.38 -19.60 -11.35
CA ALA A 169 -8.27 -19.22 -12.22
C ALA A 169 -6.91 -19.56 -11.58
N SER A 170 -6.77 -19.37 -10.26
CA SER A 170 -5.51 -19.62 -9.55
C SER A 170 -5.19 -21.12 -9.40
N VAL A 171 -6.22 -21.96 -9.20
CA VAL A 171 -6.06 -23.42 -8.99
C VAL A 171 -6.00 -24.20 -10.30
N PHE A 172 -6.84 -23.85 -11.27
CA PHE A 172 -6.99 -24.61 -12.51
C PHE A 172 -6.23 -23.98 -13.69
N GLY A 173 -5.96 -22.68 -13.67
CA GLY A 173 -5.24 -21.96 -14.73
C GLY A 173 -6.10 -21.64 -15.96
N ASP A 174 -6.84 -22.61 -16.49
CA ASP A 174 -7.80 -22.43 -17.58
C ASP A 174 -9.12 -23.17 -17.34
N GLU A 175 -10.16 -22.86 -18.11
CA GLU A 175 -11.48 -23.49 -17.95
C GLU A 175 -11.50 -24.97 -18.34
N LYS A 176 -10.59 -25.42 -19.21
CA LYS A 176 -10.58 -26.80 -19.70
C LYS A 176 -10.11 -27.74 -18.59
N SER A 177 -9.01 -27.40 -17.93
CA SER A 177 -8.47 -28.17 -16.81
C SER A 177 -9.44 -28.23 -15.62
N ALA A 178 -10.24 -27.18 -15.41
CA ALA A 178 -11.25 -27.13 -14.38
C ALA A 178 -12.36 -28.17 -14.62
N ASN A 179 -12.87 -28.24 -15.85
CA ASN A 179 -13.94 -29.17 -16.22
C ASN A 179 -13.52 -30.64 -16.21
N ASP A 180 -12.23 -30.92 -16.43
CA ASP A 180 -11.67 -32.27 -16.34
C ASP A 180 -11.64 -32.83 -14.89
N HIS A 181 -11.82 -31.96 -13.88
CA HIS A 181 -11.70 -32.31 -12.46
C HIS A 181 -12.95 -31.92 -11.65
N ALA A 182 -14.11 -32.47 -11.99
CA ALA A 182 -15.39 -32.16 -11.32
C ALA A 182 -15.35 -32.26 -9.78
N ASN A 183 -14.67 -33.28 -9.22
CA ASN A 183 -14.53 -33.44 -7.77
C ASN A 183 -13.68 -32.31 -7.13
N LEU A 184 -12.65 -31.85 -7.84
CA LEU A 184 -11.83 -30.72 -7.39
C LEU A 184 -12.59 -29.40 -7.50
N LEU A 185 -13.43 -29.24 -8.52
CA LEU A 185 -14.30 -28.08 -8.65
C LEU A 185 -15.28 -27.95 -7.47
N GLU A 186 -15.91 -29.05 -7.06
CA GLU A 186 -16.81 -29.06 -5.90
C GLU A 186 -16.06 -28.74 -4.61
N THR A 187 -14.90 -29.37 -4.41
CA THR A 187 -14.00 -29.10 -3.28
C THR A 187 -13.57 -27.63 -3.25
N GLY A 188 -13.18 -27.09 -4.41
CA GLY A 188 -12.80 -25.69 -4.57
C GLY A 188 -13.94 -24.73 -4.21
N LYS A 189 -15.17 -25.02 -4.63
CA LYS A 189 -16.35 -24.22 -4.25
C LYS A 189 -16.59 -24.23 -2.75
N MET A 190 -16.43 -25.40 -2.10
CA MET A 190 -16.58 -25.50 -0.64
C MET A 190 -15.51 -24.71 0.10
N ILE A 191 -14.25 -24.80 -0.33
CA ILE A 191 -13.14 -24.00 0.21
C ILE A 191 -13.41 -22.51 0.00
N SER A 192 -13.81 -22.13 -1.22
CA SER A 192 -14.07 -20.75 -1.58
C SER A 192 -15.17 -20.10 -0.72
N LYS A 193 -16.26 -20.84 -0.49
CA LYS A 193 -17.34 -20.40 0.42
C LYS A 193 -16.88 -20.24 1.85
N LYS A 194 -16.03 -21.15 2.35
CA LYS A 194 -15.51 -21.11 3.72
C LYS A 194 -14.56 -19.94 3.99
N SER A 195 -13.90 -19.43 2.95
CA SER A 195 -12.96 -18.31 3.06
C SER A 195 -13.65 -16.94 3.08
N GLU A 196 -14.97 -16.86 2.88
CA GLU A 196 -15.76 -15.61 2.97
C GLU A 196 -15.20 -14.44 2.13
N GLY A 197 -14.57 -14.75 0.99
CA GLY A 197 -13.99 -13.72 0.11
C GLY A 197 -12.57 -13.27 0.48
N PHE A 198 -11.96 -13.86 1.51
CA PHE A 198 -10.60 -13.55 1.95
C PHE A 198 -9.57 -14.54 1.39
N PRO A 199 -8.58 -14.09 0.60
CA PRO A 199 -7.55 -14.96 0.02
C PRO A 199 -6.77 -15.80 1.03
N PHE A 200 -6.60 -15.31 2.27
CA PHE A 200 -5.87 -16.01 3.33
C PHE A 200 -6.72 -16.40 4.56
N GLY A 201 -8.05 -16.39 4.45
CA GLY A 201 -8.96 -16.84 5.52
C GLY A 201 -9.60 -15.72 6.34
N SER A 202 -10.63 -16.11 7.10
CA SER A 202 -11.78 -15.32 7.58
C SER A 202 -11.53 -13.96 8.23
N GLU A 203 -12.58 -13.15 8.14
CA GLU A 203 -12.76 -11.78 8.59
C GLU A 203 -12.48 -11.49 10.08
N ASN A 204 -12.66 -12.49 10.94
CA ASN A 204 -12.87 -12.37 12.39
C ASN A 204 -11.77 -11.69 13.23
N SER A 205 -10.66 -11.26 12.63
CA SER A 205 -9.61 -10.50 13.33
C SER A 205 -9.72 -8.99 13.17
N TRP A 206 -10.40 -8.47 12.14
CA TRP A 206 -10.42 -7.02 11.88
C TRP A 206 -11.59 -6.29 12.55
N GLU A 207 -12.75 -6.92 12.72
CA GLU A 207 -13.88 -6.26 13.39
C GLU A 207 -13.65 -6.04 14.90
N VAL A 208 -12.81 -6.88 15.52
CA VAL A 208 -12.48 -6.75 16.96
C VAL A 208 -11.64 -5.49 17.22
N THR A 209 -10.84 -5.05 16.24
CA THR A 209 -10.06 -3.81 16.34
C THR A 209 -10.86 -2.55 15.97
N GLU A 210 -11.98 -2.67 15.23
CA GLU A 210 -12.87 -1.52 14.97
C GLU A 210 -13.71 -1.07 16.18
N LYS A 211 -13.86 -1.92 17.20
CA LYS A 211 -14.72 -1.64 18.37
C LYS A 211 -13.97 -1.25 19.65
N SER A 212 -12.67 -1.02 19.58
CA SER A 212 -11.89 -0.55 20.74
C SER A 212 -11.67 0.97 20.64
N PRO A 213 -12.07 1.76 21.64
CA PRO A 213 -11.89 3.22 21.65
C PRO A 213 -10.43 3.66 21.73
#